data_AF-A0A7Z9PUR9-F1
#
_entry.id   AF-A0A7Z9PUR9-F1
#
_cell.length_a   1.000
_cell.length_b   1.000
_cell.length_c   1.000
_cell.angle_alpha   90.00
_cell.angle_beta   90.00
_cell.angle_gamma   90.00
#
_symmetry.space_group_name_H-M   'P 1'
#
loop_
_entity.id
_entity.type
_entity.pdbx_description
1 polymer ?
#
loop_
_entity_poly.entity_id
_entity_poly.type
_entity_poly.pdbx_seq_one_letter_code
_entity_poly.pdbx_strand_id
1 'polypeptide(L)'
;MSSRPYVLHASRFPLTGGHPSGCEEDKVKWSPQAILFLQGLTLALVSLGFFCLPTNPILNFTVSLNPHGTTPLAGLARLESSRPLRLERIQIEGGFSHTFEAMEYSKSLEIPILGLRANKEHSVRLHLSDKNGAMVLTEARILKTGPLPAQFPVISSTRHGEGSSGGFILHDLSLWEPRQVIPDTSFVVILDTFGEVVWYQRHDCLYNEIKMLPNGRLMMLDFSGRRIVEMDLLGRVFGEFQAVGQGLPTEPTAVPVKTDTFHHDFVIDAQRRWIWTLGTKRRGRKIDDLLIAFDRKGRIRKEISLMDLLEPQRIIYPAAPGLWNQFYEGDLIDWGHANSLS
;
A
#
# COMPACT_ATOMS: atom_id res chain seq x y z
N MET A 1 2.67 17.88 12.07
CA MET A 1 3.51 16.75 11.65
C MET A 1 3.15 16.41 10.21
N SER A 2 4.06 16.70 9.28
CA SER A 2 3.86 16.61 7.84
C SER A 2 4.53 15.33 7.34
N SER A 3 3.79 14.25 7.14
CA SER A 3 4.29 13.03 6.50
C SER A 3 4.42 13.28 4.99
N ARG A 4 5.65 13.40 4.50
CA ARG A 4 5.95 13.42 3.06
C ARG A 4 5.68 12.03 2.45
N PRO A 5 5.30 11.96 1.16
CA PRO A 5 5.08 10.69 0.48
C PRO A 5 6.36 9.86 0.36
N TYR A 6 6.26 8.56 0.63
CA TYR A 6 7.35 7.59 0.46
C TYR A 6 7.48 7.22 -1.02
N VAL A 7 8.67 7.33 -1.60
CA VAL A 7 8.96 6.81 -2.94
C VAL A 7 9.70 5.49 -2.77
N LEU A 8 9.07 4.39 -3.21
CA LEU A 8 9.60 3.03 -3.15
C LEU A 8 10.27 2.70 -4.48
N HIS A 9 11.53 2.27 -4.45
CA HIS A 9 12.22 1.71 -5.61
C HIS A 9 12.54 0.23 -5.36
N ALA A 10 12.16 -0.62 -6.33
CA ALA A 10 12.46 -2.04 -6.31
C ALA A 10 13.79 -2.31 -7.02
N SER A 11 14.65 -3.12 -6.40
CA SER A 11 15.88 -3.62 -7.04
C SER A 11 16.02 -5.12 -6.80
N ARG A 12 16.16 -5.91 -7.88
CA ARG A 12 16.71 -7.28 -7.86
C ARG A 12 18.02 -7.27 -8.61
N PHE A 13 19.07 -7.87 -8.03
CA PHE A 13 20.30 -8.20 -8.75
C PHE A 13 20.37 -9.70 -9.03
N PRO A 14 20.97 -10.11 -10.17
CA PRO A 14 21.14 -11.51 -10.53
C PRO A 14 22.23 -12.17 -9.68
N LEU A 15 22.01 -13.43 -9.31
CA LEU A 15 23.02 -14.31 -8.73
C LEU A 15 23.98 -14.75 -9.85
N THR A 16 25.18 -14.18 -9.92
CA THR A 16 26.25 -14.73 -10.74
C THR A 16 27.12 -15.66 -9.89
N GLY A 17 26.93 -16.97 -10.09
CA GLY A 17 27.89 -17.98 -9.69
C GLY A 17 29.04 -18.00 -10.70
N GLY A 18 30.24 -17.67 -10.23
CA GLY A 18 31.48 -17.79 -11.00
C GLY A 18 32.51 -18.53 -10.17
N HIS A 19 32.79 -19.78 -10.55
CA HIS A 19 34.02 -20.48 -10.17
C HIS A 19 35.23 -19.78 -10.79
N PRO A 20 36.37 -19.75 -10.08
CA PRO A 20 37.66 -19.85 -10.74
C PRO A 20 38.41 -21.09 -10.23
N SER A 21 38.73 -21.97 -11.18
CA SER A 21 39.75 -23.01 -11.08
C SER A 21 41.07 -22.48 -11.62
N GLY A 22 42.18 -22.70 -10.91
CA GLY A 22 43.51 -22.84 -11.51
C GLY A 22 44.65 -21.99 -10.94
N CYS A 23 45.71 -22.70 -10.52
CA CYS A 23 47.14 -22.33 -10.42
C CYS A 23 47.53 -21.30 -9.33
N GLU A 24 48.63 -21.40 -8.59
CA GLU A 24 49.88 -22.18 -8.68
C GLU A 24 50.56 -22.19 -7.28
N GLU A 25 51.31 -23.24 -6.94
CA GLU A 25 52.08 -23.34 -5.70
C GLU A 25 53.32 -22.44 -5.73
N ASP A 26 53.44 -21.49 -4.82
CA ASP A 26 54.72 -20.82 -4.51
C ASP A 26 55.21 -21.20 -3.11
N LYS A 27 56.29 -22.01 -3.12
CA LYS A 27 57.05 -22.43 -1.94
C LYS A 27 57.94 -21.28 -1.46
N VAL A 28 57.55 -20.60 -0.40
CA VAL A 28 58.45 -19.68 0.32
C VAL A 28 59.32 -20.46 1.30
N LYS A 29 60.61 -20.54 0.98
CA LYS A 29 61.68 -21.06 1.85
C LYS A 29 61.93 -20.08 3.00
N TRP A 30 61.77 -20.54 4.23
CA TRP A 30 62.24 -19.83 5.42
C TRP A 30 63.72 -20.16 5.66
N SER A 31 64.56 -19.13 5.81
CA SER A 31 65.94 -19.26 6.27
C SER A 31 66.01 -19.01 7.80
N PRO A 32 66.85 -19.74 8.55
CA PRO A 32 66.78 -19.79 10.01
C PRO A 32 67.64 -18.68 10.65
N GLN A 33 67.25 -17.41 10.50
CA GLN A 33 67.83 -16.29 11.24
C GLN A 33 66.80 -15.18 11.50
N ALA A 34 65.84 -15.42 12.39
CA ALA A 34 65.09 -14.37 13.08
C ALA A 34 64.35 -14.92 14.32
N ILE A 35 65.03 -15.77 15.10
CA ILE A 35 64.63 -16.10 16.47
C ILE A 35 65.55 -15.28 17.35
N LEU A 36 65.05 -14.16 17.89
CA LEU A 36 65.51 -13.42 19.09
C LEU A 36 65.05 -11.94 19.01
N PHE A 37 63.73 -11.71 19.10
CA PHE A 37 63.16 -10.43 19.56
C PHE A 37 61.80 -10.66 20.25
N LEU A 38 61.64 -11.81 20.91
CA LEU A 38 60.59 -12.08 21.90
C LEU A 38 61.26 -12.06 23.27
N GLN A 39 61.15 -10.94 24.02
CA GLN A 39 61.18 -10.90 25.50
C GLN A 39 61.14 -9.48 26.12
N GLY A 40 60.83 -8.43 25.36
CA GLY A 40 60.85 -7.04 25.87
C GLY A 40 59.62 -6.18 25.58
N LEU A 41 58.48 -6.75 25.21
CA LEU A 41 57.25 -6.00 24.88
C LEU A 41 55.99 -6.73 25.37
N THR A 42 56.00 -7.16 26.64
CA THR A 42 54.84 -7.75 27.33
C THR A 42 54.37 -6.93 28.52
N LEU A 43 54.85 -5.68 28.69
CA LEU A 43 54.46 -4.81 29.80
C LEU A 43 54.44 -3.32 29.43
N ALA A 44 53.66 -2.92 28.41
CA ALA A 44 53.26 -1.52 28.21
C ALA A 44 52.15 -1.39 27.15
N LEU A 45 51.02 -2.08 27.29
CA LEU A 45 49.77 -1.81 26.55
C LEU A 45 48.55 -2.37 27.30
N VAL A 46 48.58 -2.27 28.64
CA VAL A 46 47.35 -2.36 29.48
C VAL A 46 47.03 -0.95 29.97
N SER A 47 47.09 0.03 29.06
CA SER A 47 46.49 1.34 29.27
C SER A 47 45.06 1.24 28.76
N LEU A 48 44.12 0.92 29.66
CA LEU A 48 42.73 1.42 29.66
C LEU A 48 42.12 1.80 28.30
N GLY A 49 42.17 0.87 27.33
CA GLY A 49 41.23 0.83 26.26
C GLY A 49 40.02 0.10 26.80
N PHE A 50 39.16 0.79 27.56
CA PHE A 50 37.74 0.45 27.52
C PHE A 50 37.35 0.63 26.05
N PHE A 51 37.55 -0.41 25.25
CA PHE A 51 36.82 -0.58 24.01
C PHE A 51 35.36 -0.63 24.47
N CYS A 52 34.75 0.54 24.51
CA CYS A 52 33.32 0.68 24.57
C CYS A 52 32.85 0.07 23.25
N LEU A 53 32.67 -1.26 23.26
CA LEU A 53 32.01 -1.96 22.16
C LEU A 53 30.78 -1.12 21.85
N PRO A 54 30.58 -0.69 20.59
CA PRO A 54 29.44 0.14 20.25
C PRO A 54 28.21 -0.63 20.70
N THR A 55 27.55 -0.11 21.73
CA THR A 55 26.36 -0.74 22.30
C THR A 55 25.30 -0.73 21.20
N ASN A 56 24.68 -1.89 20.96
CA ASN A 56 23.59 -1.98 19.99
C ASN A 56 22.53 -0.93 20.37
N PRO A 57 22.25 0.06 19.50
CA PRO A 57 21.35 1.14 19.88
C PRO A 57 19.88 0.71 19.93
N ILE A 58 19.54 -0.49 19.45
CA ILE A 58 18.18 -1.02 19.46
C ILE A 58 17.79 -1.47 20.87
N LEU A 59 16.74 -0.87 21.42
CA LEU A 59 16.18 -1.17 22.74
C LEU A 59 15.03 -2.18 22.65
N ASN A 60 14.19 -2.06 21.62
CA ASN A 60 13.08 -2.97 21.38
C ASN A 60 12.85 -3.11 19.87
N PHE A 61 12.56 -4.33 19.41
CA PHE A 61 12.21 -4.61 18.02
C PHE A 61 11.18 -5.73 17.94
N THR A 62 9.99 -5.40 17.46
CA THR A 62 8.89 -6.34 17.26
C THR A 62 8.40 -6.29 15.83
N VAL A 63 7.90 -7.42 15.32
CA VAL A 63 7.25 -7.51 14.03
C VAL A 63 5.99 -8.34 14.20
N SER A 64 4.84 -7.79 13.81
CA SER A 64 3.55 -8.46 13.90
C SER A 64 2.93 -8.61 12.50
N LEU A 65 2.41 -9.79 12.19
CA LEU A 65 1.61 -10.01 10.99
C LEU A 65 0.17 -9.55 11.19
N ASN A 66 -0.45 -9.03 10.14
CA ASN A 66 -1.87 -8.64 10.09
C ASN A 66 -2.31 -7.75 11.28
N PRO A 67 -1.65 -6.60 11.51
CA PRO A 67 -1.81 -5.82 12.73
C PRO A 67 -3.25 -5.31 12.98
N HIS A 68 -4.05 -5.15 11.93
CA HIS A 68 -5.44 -4.70 12.01
C HIS A 68 -6.46 -5.79 11.65
N GLY A 69 -6.02 -7.03 11.45
CA GLY A 69 -6.91 -8.16 11.17
C GLY A 69 -7.41 -8.26 9.72
N THR A 70 -7.22 -7.23 8.89
CA THR A 70 -7.82 -7.14 7.56
C THR A 70 -6.86 -7.34 6.39
N THR A 71 -5.54 -7.34 6.61
CA THR A 71 -4.51 -7.45 5.56
C THR A 71 -3.54 -8.60 5.85
N PRO A 72 -3.89 -9.86 5.54
CA PRO A 72 -3.16 -11.05 6.02
C PRO A 72 -1.72 -11.20 5.49
N LEU A 73 -1.38 -10.51 4.40
CA LEU A 73 -0.04 -10.52 3.80
C LEU A 73 0.77 -9.24 4.11
N ALA A 74 0.32 -8.45 5.07
CA ALA A 74 1.04 -7.27 5.55
C ALA A 74 1.43 -7.45 7.01
N GLY A 75 2.56 -6.87 7.40
CA GLY A 75 3.01 -6.81 8.78
C GLY A 75 3.41 -5.41 9.19
N LEU A 76 3.72 -5.24 10.47
CA LEU A 76 4.18 -3.99 11.04
C LEU A 76 5.37 -4.25 11.95
N ALA A 77 6.49 -3.65 11.60
CA ALA A 77 7.68 -3.61 12.43
C ALA A 77 7.66 -2.35 13.31
N ARG A 78 7.96 -2.52 14.60
CA ARG A 78 8.16 -1.42 15.54
C ARG A 78 9.55 -1.51 16.13
N LEU A 79 10.26 -0.39 16.13
CA LEU A 79 11.63 -0.31 16.64
C LEU A 79 11.77 0.91 17.53
N GLU A 80 12.30 0.69 18.74
CA GLU A 80 12.73 1.72 19.67
C GLU A 80 14.26 1.66 19.84
N SER A 81 14.89 2.81 19.92
CA SER A 81 16.36 2.92 19.98
C SER A 81 16.84 4.04 20.90
N SER A 82 18.04 3.89 21.45
CA SER A 82 18.65 4.86 22.36
C SER A 82 19.08 6.16 21.66
N ARG A 83 19.40 6.06 20.36
CA ARG A 83 19.78 7.18 19.48
C ARG A 83 19.03 7.12 18.15
N PRO A 84 18.83 8.26 17.46
CA PRO A 84 18.10 8.27 16.20
C PRO A 84 18.76 7.40 15.13
N LEU A 85 17.96 6.56 14.47
CA LEU A 85 18.33 5.71 13.35
C LEU A 85 17.48 6.03 12.12
N ARG A 86 18.02 5.74 10.94
CA ARG A 86 17.32 5.84 9.66
C ARG A 86 17.22 4.45 9.05
N LEU A 87 16.02 4.06 8.60
CA LEU A 87 15.85 2.82 7.85
C LEU A 87 16.43 3.00 6.43
N GLU A 88 17.32 2.11 6.04
CA GLU A 88 17.92 2.06 4.70
C GLU A 88 17.25 0.96 3.85
N ARG A 89 16.98 -0.20 4.46
CA ARG A 89 16.42 -1.36 3.76
C ARG A 89 15.64 -2.28 4.68
N ILE A 90 14.55 -2.84 4.15
CA ILE A 90 13.87 -4.02 4.68
C ILE A 90 14.31 -5.21 3.82
N GLN A 91 15.01 -6.17 4.43
CA GLN A 91 15.32 -7.44 3.81
C GLN A 91 14.21 -8.44 4.17
N ILE A 92 13.59 -9.04 3.16
CA ILE A 92 12.59 -10.10 3.32
C ILE A 92 13.01 -11.30 2.48
N GLU A 93 13.38 -12.39 3.13
CA GLU A 93 13.62 -13.67 2.45
C GLU A 93 12.29 -14.34 2.09
N GLY A 94 12.21 -14.92 0.89
CA GLY A 94 10.96 -15.47 0.35
C GLY A 94 9.90 -14.43 -0.07
N GLY A 95 10.19 -13.14 0.08
CA GLY A 95 9.29 -12.02 -0.26
C GLY A 95 10.01 -10.88 -0.97
N PHE A 96 9.39 -9.68 -0.98
CA PHE A 96 9.99 -8.49 -1.58
C PHE A 96 10.81 -7.68 -0.57
N SER A 97 12.09 -7.47 -0.88
CA SER A 97 12.93 -6.54 -0.12
C SER A 97 12.77 -5.12 -0.66
N HIS A 98 12.81 -4.14 0.23
CA HIS A 98 12.56 -2.72 -0.09
C HIS A 98 13.76 -1.88 0.36
N THR A 99 14.19 -0.95 -0.48
CA THR A 99 15.23 0.03 -0.15
C THR A 99 14.60 1.42 -0.07
N PHE A 100 15.07 2.24 0.86
CA PHE A 100 14.55 3.58 1.11
C PHE A 100 15.69 4.59 0.95
N GLU A 101 15.48 5.61 0.11
CA GLU A 101 16.53 6.60 -0.15
C GLU A 101 16.48 7.80 0.81
N ALA A 102 15.33 8.06 1.45
CA ALA A 102 15.10 9.31 2.16
C ALA A 102 14.16 9.18 3.37
N MET A 103 14.49 8.34 4.33
CA MET A 103 13.81 8.35 5.64
C MET A 103 14.46 9.35 6.62
N GLU A 104 13.65 9.93 7.49
CA GLU A 104 14.15 10.78 8.57
C GLU A 104 14.76 9.92 9.69
N TYR A 105 15.76 10.46 10.39
CA TYR A 105 16.30 9.83 11.58
C TYR A 105 15.30 9.93 12.73
N SER A 106 14.95 8.79 13.34
CA SER A 106 14.04 8.73 14.48
C SER A 106 14.52 7.72 15.52
N LYS A 107 14.14 7.94 16.78
CA LYS A 107 14.33 6.95 17.85
C LYS A 107 13.25 5.87 17.86
N SER A 108 12.08 6.20 17.32
CA SER A 108 10.90 5.34 17.23
C SER A 108 10.48 5.21 15.77
N LEU A 109 10.35 3.99 15.28
CA LEU A 109 9.97 3.68 13.91
C LEU A 109 8.79 2.72 13.88
N GLU A 110 7.78 3.06 13.08
CA GLU A 110 6.70 2.16 12.68
C GLU A 110 6.80 1.94 11.16
N ILE A 111 7.10 0.70 10.77
CA ILE A 111 7.48 0.38 9.39
C ILE A 111 6.54 -0.71 8.85
N PRO A 112 5.72 -0.41 7.83
CA PRO A 112 4.94 -1.43 7.12
C PRO A 112 5.86 -2.46 6.47
N ILE A 113 5.58 -3.75 6.73
CA ILE A 113 6.22 -4.88 6.07
C ILE A 113 5.24 -5.38 4.99
N LEU A 114 5.51 -5.01 3.74
CA LEU A 114 4.65 -5.32 2.60
C LEU A 114 5.34 -6.27 1.64
N GLY A 115 4.57 -6.96 0.81
CA GLY A 115 5.13 -7.88 -0.20
C GLY A 115 5.42 -9.28 0.33
N LEU A 116 4.72 -9.71 1.38
CA LEU A 116 4.73 -11.11 1.82
C LEU A 116 3.91 -11.97 0.84
N ARG A 117 4.22 -13.25 0.77
CA ARG A 117 3.53 -14.22 -0.10
C ARG A 117 2.61 -15.08 0.74
N ALA A 118 1.50 -15.54 0.17
CA ALA A 118 0.63 -16.48 0.86
C ALA A 118 1.29 -17.85 1.05
N ASN A 119 0.95 -18.53 2.15
CA ASN A 119 1.42 -19.87 2.52
C ASN A 119 2.96 -20.01 2.53
N LYS A 120 3.68 -18.98 2.98
CA LYS A 120 5.14 -18.98 3.05
C LYS A 120 5.63 -18.49 4.41
N GLU A 121 6.85 -18.92 4.73
CA GLU A 121 7.63 -18.35 5.81
C GLU A 121 8.55 -17.26 5.27
N HIS A 122 8.68 -16.17 6.00
CA HIS A 122 9.48 -15.01 5.64
C HIS A 122 10.39 -14.63 6.80
N SER A 123 11.67 -14.41 6.50
CA SER A 123 12.64 -13.84 7.43
C SER A 123 12.79 -12.35 7.15
N VAL A 124 12.43 -11.51 8.12
CA VAL A 124 12.45 -10.05 8.03
C VAL A 124 13.60 -9.49 8.86
N ARG A 125 14.44 -8.66 8.23
CA ARG A 125 15.53 -7.93 8.90
C ARG A 125 15.55 -6.48 8.43
N LEU A 126 15.72 -5.55 9.36
CA LEU A 126 15.91 -4.13 9.04
C LEU A 126 17.40 -3.80 9.00
N HIS A 127 17.78 -3.05 7.97
CA HIS A 127 19.09 -2.43 7.82
C HIS A 127 18.92 -0.95 8.06
N LEU A 128 19.58 -0.43 9.08
CA LEU A 128 19.49 0.96 9.51
C LEU A 128 20.88 1.60 9.52
N SER A 129 20.93 2.92 9.49
CA SER A 129 22.15 3.70 9.74
C SER A 129 21.92 4.72 10.85
N ASP A 130 22.98 5.12 11.53
CA ASP A 130 22.98 6.29 12.39
C ASP A 130 23.48 7.55 11.65
N LYS A 131 23.49 8.70 12.34
CA LYS A 131 23.94 9.98 11.78
C LYS A 131 25.43 10.02 11.41
N ASN A 132 26.22 9.09 11.91
CA ASN A 132 27.64 8.96 11.58
C ASN A 132 27.87 7.98 10.41
N GLY A 133 26.79 7.43 9.85
CA GLY A 133 26.84 6.45 8.75
C GLY A 133 27.14 5.02 9.22
N ALA A 134 27.20 4.75 10.53
CA ALA A 134 27.42 3.40 11.00
C ALA A 134 26.16 2.54 10.81
N MET A 135 26.34 1.36 10.20
CA MET A 135 25.24 0.43 9.95
C MET A 135 24.82 -0.32 11.22
N VAL A 136 23.52 -0.48 11.38
CA VAL A 136 22.88 -1.20 12.48
C VAL A 136 21.89 -2.20 11.88
N LEU A 137 21.97 -3.46 12.29
CA LEU A 137 21.08 -4.53 11.83
C LEU A 137 20.18 -4.97 12.98
N THR A 138 18.92 -5.25 12.70
CA THR A 138 18.08 -5.99 13.64
C THR A 138 18.43 -7.48 13.62
N GLU A 139 18.00 -8.20 14.65
CA GLU A 139 17.80 -9.64 14.53
C GLU A 139 16.76 -9.96 13.43
N ALA A 140 16.78 -11.20 12.93
CA ALA A 140 15.77 -11.66 12.00
C ALA A 140 14.48 -12.03 12.75
N ARG A 141 13.33 -11.62 12.20
CA ARG A 141 12.01 -12.01 12.70
C ARG A 141 11.29 -12.85 11.66
N ILE A 142 10.79 -14.00 12.09
CA ILE A 142 10.10 -14.95 11.22
C ILE A 142 8.60 -14.64 11.22
N LEU A 143 8.03 -14.47 10.03
CA LEU A 143 6.60 -14.31 9.80
C LEU A 143 6.11 -15.47 8.95
N LYS A 144 5.03 -16.14 9.38
CA LYS A 144 4.39 -17.20 8.62
C LYS A 144 3.00 -16.74 8.18
N THR A 145 2.79 -16.66 6.87
CA THR A 145 1.49 -16.30 6.29
C THR A 145 0.62 -17.54 6.11
N GLY A 146 -0.70 -17.35 6.23
CA GLY A 146 -1.68 -18.38 5.85
C GLY A 146 -1.83 -18.50 4.34
N PRO A 147 -2.51 -19.56 3.84
CA PRO A 147 -2.90 -19.64 2.45
C PRO A 147 -3.90 -18.52 2.07
N LEU A 148 -4.06 -18.29 0.77
CA LEU A 148 -5.18 -17.48 0.30
C LEU A 148 -6.51 -18.14 0.70
N PRO A 149 -7.59 -17.36 0.92
CA PRO A 149 -8.90 -17.91 1.25
C PRO A 149 -9.37 -18.90 0.18
N ALA A 150 -10.15 -19.91 0.57
CA ALA A 150 -10.63 -20.93 -0.36
C ALA A 150 -11.48 -20.36 -1.52
N GLN A 151 -12.20 -19.26 -1.26
CA GLN A 151 -12.99 -18.53 -2.25
C GLN A 151 -12.17 -17.53 -3.10
N PHE A 152 -10.85 -17.44 -2.89
CA PHE A 152 -10.01 -16.56 -3.69
C PHE A 152 -9.91 -17.10 -5.12
N PRO A 153 -10.08 -16.27 -6.16
CA PRO A 153 -10.10 -16.74 -7.53
C PRO A 153 -8.72 -17.26 -7.95
N VAL A 154 -8.71 -18.24 -8.86
CA VAL A 154 -7.46 -18.72 -9.46
C VAL A 154 -6.95 -17.67 -10.45
N ILE A 155 -5.76 -17.14 -10.20
CA ILE A 155 -5.09 -16.19 -11.09
C ILE A 155 -4.06 -16.97 -11.91
N SER A 156 -4.18 -16.90 -13.23
CA SER A 156 -3.15 -17.40 -14.16
C SER A 156 -2.59 -16.22 -14.95
N SER A 157 -1.27 -16.21 -15.15
CA SER A 157 -0.59 -15.18 -15.90
C SER A 157 0.00 -15.76 -17.19
N THR A 158 -0.23 -15.10 -18.32
CA THR A 158 0.50 -15.36 -19.57
C THR A 158 1.32 -14.13 -19.91
N ARG A 159 2.63 -14.31 -20.10
CA ARG A 159 3.54 -13.23 -20.46
C ARG A 159 3.88 -13.31 -21.95
N HIS A 160 3.73 -12.20 -22.65
CA HIS A 160 4.16 -12.04 -24.03
C HIS A 160 5.38 -11.11 -24.08
N GLY A 161 6.54 -11.63 -24.47
CA GLY A 161 7.80 -10.88 -24.64
C GLY A 161 8.63 -10.67 -23.37
N GLU A 162 9.79 -10.02 -23.53
CA GLU A 162 10.68 -9.60 -22.44
C GLU A 162 10.10 -8.35 -21.74
N GLY A 163 9.00 -8.53 -21.01
CA GLY A 163 8.38 -7.44 -20.26
C GLY A 163 9.26 -6.88 -19.14
N SER A 164 9.02 -5.61 -18.80
CA SER A 164 9.59 -4.85 -17.67
C SER A 164 9.91 -5.72 -16.43
N SER A 165 11.09 -5.51 -15.86
CA SER A 165 11.63 -6.23 -14.70
C SER A 165 11.10 -5.78 -13.34
N GLY A 166 10.05 -4.95 -13.29
CA GLY A 166 9.47 -4.47 -12.03
C GLY A 166 8.08 -3.86 -12.16
N GLY A 167 7.42 -3.72 -11.01
CA GLY A 167 6.10 -3.11 -10.89
C GLY A 167 5.13 -3.94 -10.06
N PHE A 168 4.00 -3.31 -9.73
CA PHE A 168 2.88 -3.93 -9.04
C PHE A 168 1.59 -3.54 -9.75
N ILE A 169 0.60 -4.43 -9.72
CA ILE A 169 -0.73 -4.20 -10.28
C ILE A 169 -1.71 -4.17 -9.12
N LEU A 170 -2.41 -3.06 -8.94
CA LEU A 170 -3.53 -2.92 -8.00
C LEU A 170 -4.83 -3.19 -8.76
N HIS A 171 -5.67 -4.08 -8.24
CA HIS A 171 -6.92 -4.47 -8.88
C HIS A 171 -7.97 -4.88 -7.84
N ASP A 172 -9.25 -4.69 -8.14
CA ASP A 172 -10.35 -5.34 -7.42
C ASP A 172 -10.76 -6.66 -8.11
N LEU A 173 -11.04 -7.70 -7.34
CA LEU A 173 -11.53 -8.97 -7.83
C LEU A 173 -12.92 -9.18 -7.25
N SER A 174 -13.93 -8.95 -8.08
CA SER A 174 -15.34 -9.13 -7.74
C SER A 174 -15.74 -10.61 -7.87
N LEU A 175 -16.30 -11.21 -6.81
CA LEU A 175 -16.77 -12.59 -6.85
C LEU A 175 -18.23 -12.61 -7.33
N TRP A 176 -18.44 -12.82 -8.63
CA TRP A 176 -19.78 -12.85 -9.21
C TRP A 176 -20.44 -14.21 -9.02
N GLU A 177 -21.54 -14.27 -8.25
CA GLU A 177 -22.35 -15.47 -8.12
C GLU A 177 -23.50 -15.50 -9.15
N PRO A 178 -23.85 -16.68 -9.71
CA PRO A 178 -25.00 -16.80 -10.60
C PRO A 178 -26.27 -16.28 -9.92
N ARG A 179 -26.99 -15.36 -10.60
CA ARG A 179 -28.23 -14.69 -10.17
C ARG A 179 -28.06 -13.46 -9.27
N GLN A 180 -26.83 -13.07 -8.93
CA GLN A 180 -26.60 -11.82 -8.22
C GLN A 180 -26.48 -10.65 -9.20
N VAL A 181 -27.25 -9.57 -9.00
CA VAL A 181 -27.18 -8.37 -9.85
C VAL A 181 -25.91 -7.57 -9.55
N ILE A 182 -25.53 -7.50 -8.27
CA ILE A 182 -24.33 -6.81 -7.77
C ILE A 182 -23.66 -7.73 -6.76
N PRO A 183 -22.45 -8.26 -7.03
CA PRO A 183 -21.67 -8.98 -6.03
C PRO A 183 -21.60 -8.21 -4.71
N ASP A 184 -21.62 -8.93 -3.60
CA ASP A 184 -21.44 -8.34 -2.27
C ASP A 184 -20.05 -8.61 -1.71
N THR A 185 -19.22 -9.34 -2.46
CA THR A 185 -17.90 -9.77 -2.03
C THR A 185 -16.86 -9.40 -3.08
N SER A 186 -15.80 -8.73 -2.64
CA SER A 186 -14.62 -8.48 -3.46
C SER A 186 -13.32 -8.69 -2.68
N PHE A 187 -12.23 -8.79 -3.43
CA PHE A 187 -10.87 -8.64 -2.91
C PHE A 187 -10.20 -7.46 -3.59
N VAL A 188 -9.65 -6.52 -2.81
CA VAL A 188 -8.65 -5.61 -3.37
C VAL A 188 -7.30 -6.31 -3.26
N VAL A 189 -6.57 -6.39 -4.36
CA VAL A 189 -5.33 -7.15 -4.45
C VAL A 189 -4.20 -6.30 -5.01
N ILE A 190 -2.99 -6.60 -4.57
CA ILE A 190 -1.78 -6.19 -5.28
C ILE A 190 -1.09 -7.45 -5.77
N LEU A 191 -0.83 -7.49 -7.07
CA LEU A 191 -0.07 -8.53 -7.76
C LEU A 191 1.30 -8.00 -8.13
N ASP A 192 2.29 -8.86 -8.16
CA ASP A 192 3.54 -8.54 -8.85
C ASP A 192 3.46 -8.79 -10.36
N THR A 193 4.56 -8.56 -11.07
CA THR A 193 4.65 -8.77 -12.53
C THR A 193 4.61 -10.24 -12.98
N PHE A 194 4.52 -11.18 -12.05
CA PHE A 194 4.31 -12.61 -12.28
C PHE A 194 2.89 -13.06 -11.94
N GLY A 195 2.00 -12.13 -11.55
CA GLY A 195 0.63 -12.44 -11.14
C GLY A 195 0.53 -13.09 -9.76
N GLU A 196 1.62 -13.14 -8.98
CA GLU A 196 1.58 -13.66 -7.62
C GLU A 196 1.02 -12.57 -6.67
N VAL A 197 0.07 -12.95 -5.81
CA VAL A 197 -0.54 -12.05 -4.81
C VAL A 197 0.51 -11.67 -3.75
N VAL A 198 0.72 -10.36 -3.56
CA VAL A 198 1.67 -9.78 -2.59
C VAL A 198 1.01 -8.98 -1.49
N TRP A 199 -0.28 -8.70 -1.64
CA TRP A 199 -1.15 -8.04 -0.69
C TRP A 199 -2.59 -8.33 -1.09
N TYR A 200 -3.48 -8.51 -0.12
CA TYR A 200 -4.92 -8.51 -0.38
C TYR A 200 -5.70 -8.06 0.85
N GLN A 201 -6.91 -7.59 0.61
CA GLN A 201 -7.93 -7.35 1.61
C GLN A 201 -9.28 -7.80 1.07
N ARG A 202 -10.04 -8.53 1.89
CA ARG A 202 -11.43 -8.90 1.58
C ARG A 202 -12.36 -7.76 1.97
N HIS A 203 -13.35 -7.50 1.13
CA HIS A 203 -14.43 -6.57 1.42
C HIS A 203 -15.78 -7.20 1.13
N ASP A 204 -16.75 -6.88 1.99
CA ASP A 204 -18.16 -7.24 1.78
C ASP A 204 -18.91 -6.10 1.06
N CYS A 205 -18.26 -5.59 0.01
CA CYS A 205 -18.80 -4.67 -0.97
C CYS A 205 -17.96 -4.73 -2.25
N LEU A 206 -18.44 -4.09 -3.30
CA LEU A 206 -17.65 -3.83 -4.51
C LEU A 206 -17.09 -2.41 -4.50
N TYR A 207 -16.03 -2.22 -5.26
CA TYR A 207 -15.49 -0.90 -5.54
C TYR A 207 -15.58 -0.59 -7.03
N ASN A 208 -15.97 0.64 -7.35
CA ASN A 208 -15.92 1.17 -8.72
C ASN A 208 -14.54 1.68 -9.08
N GLU A 209 -13.84 2.22 -8.09
CA GLU A 209 -12.60 2.95 -8.31
C GLU A 209 -11.69 2.79 -7.10
N ILE A 210 -10.41 2.53 -7.37
CA ILE A 210 -9.39 2.31 -6.35
C ILE A 210 -8.11 3.00 -6.83
N LYS A 211 -7.66 3.99 -6.08
CA LYS A 211 -6.45 4.75 -6.40
C LYS A 211 -5.44 4.67 -5.27
N MET A 212 -4.19 4.39 -5.62
CA MET A 212 -3.06 4.62 -4.74
C MET A 212 -2.77 6.12 -4.70
N LEU A 213 -2.91 6.71 -3.53
CA LEU A 213 -2.59 8.10 -3.28
C LEU A 213 -1.06 8.26 -3.15
N PRO A 214 -0.50 9.45 -3.46
CA PRO A 214 0.93 9.69 -3.36
C PRO A 214 1.52 9.40 -1.97
N ASN A 215 0.74 9.51 -0.90
CA ASN A 215 1.17 9.19 0.45
C ASN A 215 1.20 7.67 0.77
N GLY A 216 0.95 6.81 -0.21
CA GLY A 216 0.96 5.35 -0.06
C GLY A 216 -0.32 4.75 0.51
N ARG A 217 -1.39 5.57 0.64
CA ARG A 217 -2.72 5.10 1.05
C ARG A 217 -3.56 4.73 -0.16
N LEU A 218 -4.54 3.87 0.03
CA LEU A 218 -5.61 3.60 -0.91
C LEU A 218 -6.77 4.55 -0.65
N MET A 219 -7.37 5.05 -1.72
CA MET A 219 -8.68 5.68 -1.70
C MET A 219 -9.61 4.89 -2.61
N MET A 220 -10.81 4.58 -2.14
CA MET A 220 -11.70 3.62 -2.78
C MET A 220 -13.13 4.10 -2.74
N LEU A 221 -13.83 4.04 -3.86
CA LEU A 221 -15.25 4.38 -3.98
C LEU A 221 -16.07 3.10 -4.09
N ASP A 222 -17.00 2.87 -3.15
CA ASP A 222 -17.86 1.69 -3.21
C ASP A 222 -18.85 1.75 -4.38
N PHE A 223 -19.19 0.59 -4.94
CA PHE A 223 -20.10 0.47 -6.07
C PHE A 223 -21.51 0.95 -5.73
N SER A 224 -21.87 0.90 -4.45
CA SER A 224 -23.16 1.42 -3.97
C SER A 224 -23.26 2.95 -4.10
N GLY A 225 -22.17 3.64 -4.43
CA GLY A 225 -22.16 5.10 -4.53
C GLY A 225 -22.45 5.78 -3.19
N ARG A 226 -22.28 5.07 -2.07
CA ARG A 226 -22.58 5.62 -0.74
C ARG A 226 -21.33 6.06 -0.03
N ARG A 227 -20.19 5.41 -0.26
CA ARG A 227 -18.98 5.68 0.53
C ARG A 227 -17.72 5.81 -0.31
N ILE A 228 -16.86 6.71 0.13
CA ILE A 228 -15.47 6.80 -0.27
C ILE A 228 -14.59 6.60 0.97
N VAL A 229 -13.68 5.63 0.93
CA VAL A 229 -12.83 5.26 2.07
C VAL A 229 -11.37 5.53 1.74
N GLU A 230 -10.64 6.17 2.66
CA GLU A 230 -9.17 6.30 2.62
C GLU A 230 -8.56 5.39 3.70
N MET A 231 -7.69 4.46 3.31
CA MET A 231 -7.02 3.51 4.20
C MET A 231 -5.55 3.31 3.81
N ASP A 232 -4.70 2.86 4.73
CA ASP A 232 -3.35 2.40 4.38
C ASP A 232 -3.31 0.91 4.02
N LEU A 233 -2.15 0.45 3.55
CA LEU A 233 -1.91 -0.96 3.20
C LEU A 233 -1.77 -1.89 4.43
N LEU A 234 -1.91 -1.37 5.65
CA LEU A 234 -2.06 -2.19 6.86
C LEU A 234 -3.54 -2.36 7.24
N GLY A 235 -4.46 -1.75 6.50
CA GLY A 235 -5.91 -1.81 6.73
C GLY A 235 -6.42 -0.77 7.73
N ARG A 236 -5.61 0.24 8.09
CA ARG A 236 -6.06 1.32 8.97
C ARG A 236 -6.82 2.37 8.16
N VAL A 237 -8.06 2.63 8.57
CA VAL A 237 -8.89 3.69 7.98
C VAL A 237 -8.50 5.06 8.52
N PHE A 238 -8.28 6.02 7.62
CA PHE A 238 -7.95 7.42 7.94
C PHE A 238 -9.10 8.39 7.70
N GLY A 239 -10.06 8.01 6.86
CA GLY A 239 -11.26 8.79 6.62
C GLY A 239 -12.27 8.01 5.80
N GLU A 240 -13.53 8.30 6.05
CA GLU A 240 -14.67 7.78 5.30
C GLU A 240 -15.60 8.94 4.99
N PHE A 241 -16.05 9.05 3.75
CA PHE A 241 -17.03 10.04 3.31
C PHE A 241 -18.29 9.32 2.90
N GLN A 242 -19.45 9.79 3.34
CA GLN A 242 -20.73 9.17 3.05
C GLN A 242 -21.68 10.14 2.34
N ALA A 243 -22.30 9.70 1.25
CA ALA A 243 -23.39 10.42 0.59
C ALA A 243 -24.66 10.32 1.44
N VAL A 244 -25.28 11.47 1.77
CA VAL A 244 -26.45 11.55 2.68
C VAL A 244 -27.70 12.18 2.07
N GLY A 245 -27.69 12.50 0.77
CA GLY A 245 -28.81 13.17 0.09
C GLY A 245 -30.10 12.36 0.10
N GLN A 246 -30.00 11.02 0.14
CA GLN A 246 -31.14 10.11 0.20
C GLN A 246 -31.71 9.88 1.61
N GLY A 247 -31.24 10.62 2.62
CA GLY A 247 -31.76 10.49 4.00
C GLY A 247 -31.41 9.16 4.68
N LEU A 248 -30.40 8.46 4.18
CA LEU A 248 -29.87 7.25 4.82
C LEU A 248 -29.16 7.61 6.13
N PRO A 249 -29.24 6.75 7.17
CA PRO A 249 -28.48 6.94 8.40
C PRO A 249 -26.99 7.12 8.11
N THR A 250 -26.39 8.13 8.71
CA THR A 250 -24.94 8.33 8.64
C THR A 250 -24.25 7.39 9.62
N GLU A 251 -23.22 6.68 9.17
CA GLU A 251 -22.37 5.90 10.05
C GLU A 251 -21.63 6.85 11.01
N PRO A 252 -21.54 6.56 12.33
CA PRO A 252 -21.00 7.50 13.31
C PRO A 252 -19.59 8.02 13.02
N THR A 253 -18.78 7.23 12.30
CA THR A 253 -17.39 7.55 11.95
C THR A 253 -17.23 8.18 10.58
N ALA A 254 -18.29 8.23 9.77
CA ALA A 254 -18.26 8.76 8.41
C ALA A 254 -18.50 10.27 8.39
N VAL A 255 -17.82 10.96 7.47
CA VAL A 255 -17.99 12.37 7.19
C VAL A 255 -19.12 12.54 6.16
N PRO A 256 -20.25 13.19 6.52
CA PRO A 256 -21.38 13.31 5.60
C PRO A 256 -21.08 14.31 4.47
N VAL A 257 -21.50 13.96 3.25
CA VAL A 257 -21.45 14.79 2.05
C VAL A 257 -22.86 14.89 1.47
N LYS A 258 -23.35 16.11 1.29
CA LYS A 258 -24.73 16.38 0.87
C LYS A 258 -24.93 16.21 -0.65
N THR A 259 -24.75 14.97 -1.11
CA THR A 259 -25.05 14.49 -2.47
C THR A 259 -25.90 13.22 -2.36
N ASP A 260 -26.71 12.92 -3.37
CA ASP A 260 -27.58 11.73 -3.34
C ASP A 260 -26.76 10.44 -3.39
N THR A 261 -25.78 10.39 -4.30
CA THR A 261 -24.76 9.34 -4.39
C THR A 261 -23.42 9.94 -4.80
N PHE A 262 -22.35 9.14 -4.70
CA PHE A 262 -21.12 9.24 -5.46
C PHE A 262 -21.21 8.31 -6.68
N HIS A 263 -20.56 8.66 -7.79
CA HIS A 263 -20.73 7.96 -9.07
C HIS A 263 -19.37 7.73 -9.74
N HIS A 264 -19.02 6.45 -9.94
CA HIS A 264 -17.86 5.88 -10.64
C HIS A 264 -16.42 6.39 -10.43
N ASP A 265 -16.13 7.68 -10.27
CA ASP A 265 -14.76 8.20 -10.26
C ASP A 265 -14.55 9.32 -9.22
N PHE A 266 -13.31 9.49 -8.78
CA PHE A 266 -12.87 10.62 -7.98
C PHE A 266 -11.43 11.02 -8.33
N VAL A 267 -11.14 12.31 -8.16
CA VAL A 267 -9.80 12.88 -8.31
C VAL A 267 -9.52 13.81 -7.13
N ILE A 268 -8.31 13.72 -6.59
CA ILE A 268 -7.83 14.71 -5.61
C ILE A 268 -7.11 15.81 -6.37
N ASP A 269 -7.46 17.08 -6.10
CA ASP A 269 -6.81 18.20 -6.75
C ASP A 269 -5.30 18.26 -6.41
N ALA A 270 -4.51 18.92 -7.25
CA ALA A 270 -3.05 18.99 -7.09
C ALA A 270 -2.63 19.58 -5.72
N GLN A 271 -3.45 20.46 -5.15
CA GLN A 271 -3.23 21.08 -3.84
C GLN A 271 -3.72 20.19 -2.68
N ARG A 272 -4.33 19.04 -2.98
CA ARG A 272 -4.90 18.07 -2.03
C ARG A 272 -5.91 18.66 -1.05
N ARG A 273 -6.57 19.73 -1.45
CA ARG A 273 -7.60 20.41 -0.67
C ARG A 273 -8.96 19.77 -0.93
N TRP A 274 -9.24 19.44 -2.18
CA TRP A 274 -10.58 19.08 -2.63
C TRP A 274 -10.57 17.69 -3.26
N ILE A 275 -11.62 16.94 -2.95
CA ILE A 275 -11.95 15.70 -3.62
C ILE A 275 -13.03 16.06 -4.62
N TRP A 276 -12.72 15.87 -5.90
CA TRP A 276 -13.65 15.93 -7.00
C TRP A 276 -14.20 14.53 -7.24
N THR A 277 -15.51 14.41 -7.42
CA THR A 277 -16.17 13.15 -7.77
C THR A 277 -17.43 13.48 -8.55
N LEU A 278 -18.05 12.48 -9.15
CA LEU A 278 -19.39 12.62 -9.69
C LEU A 278 -20.38 12.32 -8.56
N GLY A 279 -21.41 13.15 -8.46
CA GLY A 279 -22.58 12.89 -7.65
C GLY A 279 -23.81 12.73 -8.51
N THR A 280 -24.96 12.42 -7.90
CA THR A 280 -26.23 12.41 -8.64
C THR A 280 -27.27 13.31 -8.03
N LYS A 281 -28.24 13.67 -8.86
CA LYS A 281 -29.45 14.40 -8.44
C LYS A 281 -30.62 14.07 -9.33
N ARG A 282 -31.77 13.78 -8.72
CA ARG A 282 -33.01 13.56 -9.47
C ARG A 282 -33.59 14.87 -10.00
N ARG A 283 -33.90 14.91 -11.31
CA ARG A 283 -34.63 15.98 -11.99
C ARG A 283 -35.81 15.39 -12.77
N GLY A 284 -36.96 15.28 -12.11
CA GLY A 284 -38.13 14.59 -12.67
C GLY A 284 -37.86 13.10 -12.86
N ARG A 285 -37.93 12.61 -14.10
CA ARG A 285 -37.56 11.22 -14.45
C ARG A 285 -36.07 11.04 -14.74
N LYS A 286 -35.28 12.11 -14.87
CA LYS A 286 -33.87 12.00 -15.23
C LYS A 286 -32.99 12.03 -13.98
N ILE A 287 -31.97 11.18 -13.95
CA ILE A 287 -30.87 11.26 -12.99
C ILE A 287 -29.77 12.08 -13.66
N ASP A 288 -29.48 13.22 -13.05
CA ASP A 288 -28.41 14.13 -13.46
C ASP A 288 -27.10 13.72 -12.80
N ASP A 289 -26.02 13.88 -13.55
CA ASP A 289 -24.67 13.73 -13.04
C ASP A 289 -24.16 15.10 -12.60
N LEU A 290 -23.63 15.17 -11.39
CA LEU A 290 -23.09 16.37 -10.80
C LEU A 290 -21.57 16.28 -10.73
N LEU A 291 -20.85 17.29 -11.17
CA LEU A 291 -19.46 17.47 -10.75
C LEU A 291 -19.47 18.11 -9.37
N ILE A 292 -19.05 17.37 -8.35
CA ILE A 292 -18.96 17.88 -6.99
C ILE A 292 -17.51 17.95 -6.52
N ALA A 293 -17.17 19.05 -5.86
CA ALA A 293 -15.90 19.24 -5.16
C ALA A 293 -16.17 19.47 -3.67
N PHE A 294 -15.64 18.62 -2.81
CA PHE A 294 -15.81 18.76 -1.36
C PHE A 294 -14.48 18.71 -0.61
N ASP A 295 -14.45 19.34 0.57
CA ASP A 295 -13.28 19.32 1.45
C ASP A 295 -13.29 18.11 2.40
N ARG A 296 -12.18 17.89 3.13
CA ARG A 296 -12.04 16.77 4.09
C ARG A 296 -13.07 16.76 5.23
N LYS A 297 -13.89 17.80 5.38
CA LYS A 297 -15.01 17.86 6.33
C LYS A 297 -16.36 17.62 5.64
N GLY A 298 -16.37 17.16 4.39
CA GLY A 298 -17.56 16.86 3.60
C GLY A 298 -18.30 18.09 3.07
N ARG A 299 -17.73 19.29 3.23
CA ARG A 299 -18.38 20.53 2.80
C ARG A 299 -18.20 20.68 1.29
N ILE A 300 -19.31 20.63 0.56
CA ILE A 300 -19.35 20.92 -0.88
C ILE A 300 -18.96 22.38 -1.11
N ARG A 301 -17.96 22.59 -1.98
CA ARG A 301 -17.44 23.89 -2.40
C ARG A 301 -17.91 24.26 -3.79
N LYS A 302 -18.11 23.24 -4.63
CA LYS A 302 -18.63 23.41 -5.98
C LYS A 302 -19.52 22.22 -6.29
N GLU A 303 -20.64 22.52 -6.93
CA GLU A 303 -21.59 21.57 -7.50
C GLU A 303 -21.93 22.12 -8.88
N ILE A 304 -21.81 21.29 -9.91
CA ILE A 304 -22.13 21.66 -11.28
C ILE A 304 -23.00 20.55 -11.86
N SER A 305 -24.22 20.91 -12.24
CA SER A 305 -25.11 20.02 -12.98
C SER A 305 -24.62 19.89 -14.42
N LEU A 306 -24.45 18.66 -14.93
CA LEU A 306 -24.15 18.45 -16.33
C LEU A 306 -25.34 18.80 -17.22
N MET A 307 -26.58 18.62 -16.75
CA MET A 307 -27.77 19.12 -17.46
C MET A 307 -27.80 20.65 -17.59
N ASP A 308 -27.21 21.40 -16.66
CA ASP A 308 -27.16 22.87 -16.78
C ASP A 308 -26.10 23.33 -17.81
N LEU A 309 -25.18 22.45 -18.23
CA LEU A 309 -24.11 22.74 -19.19
C LEU A 309 -24.33 22.15 -20.59
N LEU A 310 -25.06 21.05 -20.69
CA LEU A 310 -25.26 20.29 -21.93
C LEU A 310 -26.72 20.37 -22.39
N GLU A 311 -27.16 19.44 -23.23
CA GLU A 311 -28.52 19.41 -23.78
C GLU A 311 -29.41 18.41 -23.02
N PRO A 312 -30.23 18.82 -22.03
CA PRO A 312 -30.98 17.88 -21.19
C PRO A 312 -31.99 17.05 -21.96
N GLN A 313 -32.44 17.52 -23.13
CA GLN A 313 -33.43 16.82 -23.94
C GLN A 313 -32.83 15.65 -24.73
N ARG A 314 -31.51 15.61 -24.91
CA ARG A 314 -30.83 14.50 -25.56
C ARG A 314 -30.77 13.31 -24.60
N ILE A 315 -31.44 12.22 -24.95
CA ILE A 315 -31.44 10.97 -24.17
C ILE A 315 -30.61 9.95 -24.95
N ILE A 316 -29.46 9.57 -24.40
CA ILE A 316 -28.56 8.58 -25.02
C ILE A 316 -28.86 7.18 -24.45
N TYR A 317 -29.18 7.09 -23.17
CA TYR A 317 -29.50 5.84 -22.47
C TYR A 317 -30.96 5.88 -22.00
N PRO A 318 -31.93 5.44 -22.85
CA PRO A 318 -33.36 5.63 -22.60
C PRO A 318 -33.92 4.77 -21.46
N ALA A 319 -33.16 3.79 -20.97
CA ALA A 319 -33.51 3.00 -19.81
C ALA A 319 -32.34 2.99 -18.83
N ALA A 320 -32.60 3.35 -17.58
CA ALA A 320 -31.67 3.02 -16.51
C ALA A 320 -31.61 1.49 -16.38
N PRO A 321 -30.42 0.84 -16.44
CA PRO A 321 -30.30 -0.45 -15.77
C PRO A 321 -30.77 -0.21 -14.33
N GLY A 322 -31.64 -1.05 -13.78
CA GLY A 322 -32.43 -0.79 -12.55
C GLY A 322 -31.66 -0.41 -11.27
N LEU A 323 -30.36 -0.17 -11.35
CA LEU A 323 -29.49 0.43 -10.35
C LEU A 323 -30.14 1.65 -9.67
N TRP A 324 -30.65 2.62 -10.42
CA TRP A 324 -31.20 3.85 -9.81
C TRP A 324 -32.44 3.61 -8.95
N ASN A 325 -33.14 2.48 -9.14
CA ASN A 325 -34.30 2.10 -8.33
C ASN A 325 -33.94 1.78 -6.88
N GLN A 326 -32.66 1.58 -6.56
CA GLN A 326 -32.20 1.41 -5.18
C GLN A 326 -32.04 2.73 -4.42
N PHE A 327 -32.06 3.86 -5.13
CA PHE A 327 -31.95 5.20 -4.55
C PHE A 327 -33.23 6.01 -4.76
N TYR A 328 -33.87 5.88 -5.92
CA TYR A 328 -35.01 6.72 -6.29
C TYR A 328 -36.20 5.86 -6.72
N GLU A 329 -37.41 6.33 -6.43
CA GLU A 329 -38.65 5.66 -6.86
C GLU A 329 -39.08 6.08 -8.28
N GLY A 330 -39.64 5.13 -9.05
CA GLY A 330 -40.33 5.39 -10.31
C GLY A 330 -39.56 4.97 -11.57
N ASP A 331 -40.08 5.35 -12.74
CA ASP A 331 -39.44 5.12 -14.03
C ASP A 331 -38.37 6.21 -14.28
N LEU A 332 -37.12 5.77 -14.37
CA LEU A 332 -35.94 6.64 -14.34
C LEU A 332 -35.09 6.50 -15.60
N ILE A 333 -34.53 7.62 -16.01
CA ILE A 333 -33.61 7.75 -17.13
C ILE A 333 -32.26 8.13 -16.56
N ASP A 334 -31.27 7.25 -16.73
CA ASP A 334 -29.87 7.59 -16.51
C ASP A 334 -29.41 8.51 -17.64
N TRP A 335 -29.49 9.82 -17.42
CA TRP A 335 -29.43 10.76 -18.53
C TRP A 335 -28.01 10.94 -19.06
N GLY A 336 -27.05 11.18 -18.15
CA GLY A 336 -25.66 11.43 -18.49
C GLY A 336 -24.83 10.15 -18.56
N HIS A 337 -25.14 9.18 -17.69
CA HIS A 337 -24.33 7.98 -17.46
C HIS A 337 -22.81 8.31 -17.44
N ALA A 338 -22.47 9.43 -16.80
CA ALA A 338 -21.09 9.88 -16.75
C ALA A 338 -20.34 9.00 -15.74
N ASN A 339 -19.36 8.23 -16.23
CA ASN A 339 -18.64 7.26 -15.40
C ASN A 339 -17.19 7.68 -15.10
N SER A 340 -16.70 8.79 -15.65
CA SER A 340 -15.32 9.25 -15.44
C SER A 340 -15.23 10.77 -15.44
N LEU A 341 -14.32 11.31 -14.61
CA LEU A 341 -13.91 12.72 -14.64
C LEU A 341 -12.73 12.97 -15.58
N SER A 342 -12.03 11.93 -16.01
CA SER A 342 -10.78 12.00 -16.81
C SER A 342 -10.81 11.19 -18.09
#